data_AF-A0A9E5D1V6-F1
#
_entry.id   AF-A0A9E5D1V6-F1
#
_cell.length_a   1.000
_cell.length_b   1.000
_cell.length_c   1.000
_cell.angle_alpha   90.00
_cell.angle_beta   90.00
_cell.angle_gamma   90.00
#
_symmetry.space_group_name_H-M   'P 1'
#
loop_
_entity.id
_entity.type
_entity.pdbx_description
1 polymer ?
#
loop_
_entity_poly.entity_id
_entity_poly.type
_entity_poly.pdbx_seq_one_letter_code
_entity_poly.pdbx_strand_id
1 'polypeptide(L)'
;LSPHFIWTKEYAQSRLHWKPMLSLSVLLLRVYEIGQPVSVPYLKEYGGCTSWVDILDRVNLDGLQPVLSDAEFGRRVEEIKGSLGMAVAAS
;
A
#
# COMPACT_ATOMS: atom_id res chain seq x y z
N LEU A 1 -3.11 -10.28 11.18
CA LEU A 1 -2.90 -9.10 10.30
C LEU A 1 -3.49 -7.77 10.80
N SER A 2 -4.43 -7.74 11.75
CA SER A 2 -5.09 -6.50 12.20
C SER A 2 -4.19 -5.30 12.55
N PRO A 3 -2.98 -5.44 13.12
CA PRO A 3 -2.11 -4.27 13.34
C PRO A 3 -1.44 -3.73 12.06
N HIS A 4 -1.62 -4.37 10.91
CA HIS A 4 -0.92 -4.05 9.66
C HIS A 4 -1.83 -3.50 8.55
N PHE A 5 -3.11 -3.25 8.83
CA PHE A 5 -4.05 -2.65 7.88
C PHE A 5 -4.91 -1.59 8.55
N ILE A 6 -5.48 -0.69 7.75
CA ILE A 6 -6.30 0.45 8.21
C ILE A 6 -7.79 0.10 8.41
N TRP A 7 -8.20 -1.10 8.01
CA TRP A 7 -9.59 -1.56 8.08
C TRP A 7 -9.99 -2.08 9.46
N THR A 8 -11.30 -2.12 9.75
CA THR A 8 -11.80 -2.87 10.91
C THR A 8 -11.64 -4.38 10.67
N LYS A 9 -11.63 -5.16 11.76
CA LYS A 9 -11.54 -6.63 11.65
C LYS A 9 -12.73 -7.20 10.90
N GLU A 10 -13.91 -6.65 11.16
CA GLU A 10 -15.19 -7.06 10.56
C GLU A 10 -15.18 -6.80 9.06
N TYR A 11 -14.67 -5.62 8.64
CA TYR A 11 -14.55 -5.31 7.21
C TYR A 11 -13.56 -6.25 6.52
N ALA A 12 -12.37 -6.45 7.10
CA ALA A 12 -11.37 -7.37 6.54
C ALA A 12 -11.90 -8.80 6.41
N GLN A 13 -12.64 -9.30 7.42
CA GLN A 13 -13.30 -10.60 7.37
C GLN A 13 -14.38 -10.65 6.27
N SER A 14 -15.21 -9.62 6.13
CA SER A 14 -16.23 -9.60 5.07
C SER A 14 -15.60 -9.67 3.67
N ARG A 15 -14.46 -8.99 3.46
CA ARG A 15 -13.71 -9.05 2.20
C ARG A 15 -13.07 -10.41 1.95
N LEU A 16 -12.60 -11.09 3.00
CA LEU A 16 -12.05 -12.45 2.89
C LEU A 16 -13.12 -13.47 2.49
N HIS A 17 -14.33 -13.36 3.04
CA HIS A 17 -15.44 -14.25 2.69
C HIS A 17 -16.14 -13.86 1.39
N TRP A 18 -15.86 -12.67 0.84
CA TRP A 18 -16.45 -12.21 -0.41
C TRP A 18 -15.81 -12.90 -1.61
N LYS A 19 -16.62 -13.66 -2.36
CA LYS A 19 -16.19 -14.53 -3.46
C LYS A 19 -15.16 -15.57 -3.01
N PRO A 20 -15.57 -16.59 -2.22
CA PRO A 20 -14.67 -17.58 -1.63
C PRO A 20 -13.88 -18.42 -2.64
N MET A 21 -14.28 -18.42 -3.91
CA MET A 21 -13.52 -19.05 -4.99
C MET A 21 -12.33 -18.21 -5.49
N LEU A 22 -12.18 -16.97 -5.02
CA LEU A 22 -11.06 -16.09 -5.35
C LEU A 22 -10.19 -15.89 -4.11
N SER A 23 -8.88 -16.03 -4.29
CA SER A 23 -7.92 -15.74 -3.23
C SER A 23 -7.86 -14.24 -2.94
N LEU A 24 -7.98 -13.86 -1.66
CA LEU A 24 -7.67 -12.51 -1.23
C LEU A 24 -6.15 -12.33 -1.21
N SER A 25 -5.64 -11.32 -1.93
CA SER A 25 -4.21 -10.98 -1.94
C SER A 25 -3.92 -9.82 -0.99
N VAL A 26 -2.71 -9.83 -0.41
CA VAL A 26 -2.18 -8.72 0.40
C VAL A 26 -1.15 -7.97 -0.44
N LEU A 27 -1.29 -6.65 -0.52
CA LEU A 27 -0.30 -5.77 -1.15
C LEU A 27 0.51 -5.06 -0.07
N LEU A 28 1.82 -5.25 -0.11
CA LEU A 28 2.77 -4.57 0.78
C LEU A 28 3.29 -3.31 0.07
N LEU A 29 3.04 -2.15 0.65
CA LEU A 29 3.41 -0.86 0.07
C LEU A 29 4.55 -0.23 0.85
N ARG A 30 5.54 0.31 0.13
CA ARG A 30 6.57 1.16 0.70
C ARG A 30 6.18 2.62 0.49
N VAL A 31 6.10 3.37 1.60
CA VAL A 31 5.72 4.78 1.59
C VAL A 31 6.97 5.63 1.65
N TYR A 32 6.98 6.68 0.84
CA TYR A 32 8.03 7.67 0.78
C TYR A 32 7.45 9.05 1.10
N GLU A 33 8.24 9.87 1.78
CA GLU A 33 7.93 11.26 2.06
C GLU A 33 8.41 12.15 0.92
N ILE A 34 7.51 13.01 0.45
CA ILE A 34 7.82 14.06 -0.50
C ILE A 34 8.23 15.30 0.29
N GLY A 35 9.44 15.80 0.08
CA GLY A 35 10.00 16.88 0.88
C GLY A 35 9.25 18.22 0.78
N GLN A 36 8.44 18.42 -0.26
CA GLN A 36 7.56 19.57 -0.41
C GLN A 36 6.18 19.12 -0.91
N PRO A 37 5.07 19.60 -0.31
CA PRO A 37 3.73 19.32 -0.82
C PRO A 37 3.57 19.76 -2.28
N VAL A 38 3.05 18.87 -3.13
CA VAL A 38 2.76 19.17 -4.54
C VAL A 38 1.27 19.46 -4.69
N SER A 39 0.94 20.63 -5.24
CA SER A 39 -0.44 20.96 -5.59
C SER A 39 -0.79 20.37 -6.94
N VAL A 40 -1.81 19.50 -6.97
CA VAL A 40 -2.33 18.91 -8.21
C VAL A 40 -3.62 19.65 -8.57
N PRO A 41 -3.63 20.50 -9.62
CA PRO A 41 -4.86 21.17 -10.02
C PRO A 41 -5.85 20.16 -10.56
N TYR A 42 -7.14 20.37 -10.25
CA TYR A 42 -8.19 19.56 -10.84
C TYR A 42 -8.28 19.83 -12.34
N LEU A 43 -8.17 18.79 -13.15
CA LEU A 43 -8.34 18.83 -14.60
C LEU A 43 -9.67 18.17 -14.99
N LYS A 44 -10.27 18.61 -16.09
CA LYS A 44 -11.56 18.06 -16.54
C LYS A 44 -11.46 16.57 -16.87
N GLU A 45 -10.29 16.14 -17.34
CA GLU A 45 -9.92 14.76 -17.64
C GLU A 45 -9.88 13.86 -16.40
N TYR A 46 -9.77 14.44 -15.20
CA TYR A 46 -9.86 13.70 -13.94
C TYR A 46 -11.31 13.45 -13.51
N GLY A 47 -12.29 14.08 -14.15
CA GLY A 47 -13.70 13.90 -13.84
C GLY A 47 -14.27 12.60 -14.38
N GLY A 48 -15.34 12.10 -13.73
CA GLY A 48 -16.07 10.90 -14.15
C GLY A 48 -15.71 9.65 -13.34
N CYS A 49 -16.07 8.47 -13.86
CA CYS A 49 -15.83 7.19 -13.19
C CYS A 49 -14.48 6.57 -13.57
N THR A 50 -13.41 7.37 -13.54
CA THR A 50 -12.04 6.85 -13.74
C THR A 50 -11.51 6.30 -12.42
N SER A 51 -10.95 5.09 -12.45
CA SER A 51 -10.35 4.49 -11.24
C SER A 51 -8.94 5.02 -10.94
N TRP A 52 -8.29 5.59 -11.96
CA TRP A 52 -6.93 6.12 -11.89
C TRP A 52 -6.82 7.35 -12.79
N VAL A 53 -6.07 8.34 -12.33
CA VAL A 53 -5.70 9.53 -13.09
C VAL A 53 -4.19 9.66 -13.07
N ASP A 54 -3.60 10.00 -14.22
CA ASP A 54 -2.16 10.18 -14.30
C ASP A 54 -1.79 11.59 -13.84
N ILE A 55 -0.99 11.66 -12.79
CA ILE A 55 -0.48 12.90 -12.20
C ILE A 55 1.04 12.89 -12.11
N LEU A 56 1.70 11.82 -12.58
CA LEU A 56 3.12 11.55 -12.32
C LEU A 56 4.03 12.62 -12.92
N ASP A 57 3.67 13.17 -14.08
CA ASP A 57 4.42 14.28 -14.72
C ASP A 57 4.53 15.54 -13.84
N ARG A 58 3.72 15.65 -12.78
CA ARG A 58 3.63 16.83 -11.91
C ARG A 58 4.31 16.64 -10.56
N VAL A 59 4.72 15.41 -10.21
CA VAL A 59 5.32 15.09 -8.91
C VAL A 59 6.78 14.75 -9.12
N ASN A 60 7.68 15.56 -8.57
CA ASN A 60 9.10 15.22 -8.57
C ASN A 60 9.34 14.05 -7.60
N LEU A 61 9.80 12.92 -8.13
CA LEU A 61 10.11 11.71 -7.36
C LEU A 61 11.60 11.61 -7.00
N ASP A 62 12.41 12.60 -7.36
CA ASP A 62 13.83 12.63 -7.02
C ASP A 62 14.04 12.89 -5.53
N GLY A 63 14.99 12.17 -4.93
CA GLY A 63 15.40 12.38 -3.54
C GLY A 63 14.37 12.01 -2.49
N LEU A 64 13.30 11.30 -2.85
CA LEU A 64 12.28 10.82 -1.91
C LEU A 64 12.91 10.00 -0.79
N GLN A 65 12.50 10.29 0.44
CA GLN A 65 13.00 9.57 1.61
C GLN A 65 11.99 8.52 2.05
N PRO A 66 12.40 7.26 2.24
CA PRO A 66 11.47 6.25 2.72
C PRO A 66 11.09 6.55 4.16
N VAL A 67 9.80 6.45 4.49
CA VAL A 67 9.29 6.73 5.85
C VAL A 67 9.84 5.72 6.87
N LEU A 68 10.12 4.50 6.40
CA LEU A 68 10.81 3.47 7.18
C LEU A 68 12.16 3.15 6.54
N SER A 69 13.16 2.90 7.37
CA SER A 69 14.45 2.37 6.89
C SER A 69 14.26 1.01 6.20
N ASP A 70 15.21 0.61 5.36
CA ASP A 70 15.18 -0.70 4.69
C ASP A 70 15.05 -1.85 5.69
N ALA A 71 15.79 -1.77 6.80
CA ALA A 71 15.78 -2.77 7.85
C ALA A 71 14.42 -2.87 8.56
N GLU A 72 13.81 -1.74 8.91
CA GLU A 72 12.49 -1.72 9.55
C GLU A 72 11.38 -2.15 8.61
N PHE A 73 11.44 -1.73 7.34
CA PHE A 73 10.50 -2.17 6.32
C PHE A 73 10.59 -3.68 6.13
N GLY A 74 11.80 -4.21 5.95
CA GLY A 74 12.06 -5.65 5.83
C GLY A 74 11.53 -6.43 7.03
N ARG A 75 11.81 -5.98 8.26
CA ARG A 75 11.29 -6.61 9.48
C ARG A 75 9.76 -6.69 9.50
N ARG A 76 9.06 -5.61 9.12
CA ARG A 76 7.58 -5.59 9.07
C ARG A 76 7.04 -6.50 7.96
N VAL A 77 7.72 -6.56 6.81
CA VAL A 77 7.36 -7.46 5.71
C VAL A 77 7.44 -8.92 6.17
N GLU A 78 8.52 -9.30 6.84
CA GLU A 78 8.68 -10.68 7.32
C GLU A 78 7.71 -11.03 8.45
N GLU A 79 7.37 -10.09 9.35
CA GLU A 79 6.32 -10.28 10.36
C GLU A 79 4.94 -10.56 9.73
N ILE A 80 4.59 -9.82 8.66
CA ILE A 80 3.35 -10.00 7.92
C ILE A 80 3.34 -11.34 7.17
N LYS A 81 4.44 -11.68 6.47
CA LYS A 81 4.58 -12.96 5.77
C LYS A 81 4.50 -14.15 6.73
N GLY A 82 5.18 -14.06 7.88
CA GLY A 82 5.14 -15.08 8.92
C GLY A 82 3.72 -15.28 9.47
N SER A 83 2.96 -14.19 9.66
CA SER A 83 1.54 -14.26 10.06
C SER A 83 0.63 -14.94 9.02
N LEU A 84 1.07 -15.03 7.77
CA LEU A 84 0.37 -15.68 6.66
C LEU A 84 0.86 -17.12 6.41
N GLY A 85 1.81 -17.62 7.19
CA GLY A 85 2.43 -18.93 6.96
C GLY A 85 3.29 -18.97 5.70
N MET A 86 3.68 -17.80 5.16
CA MET A 86 4.63 -17.72 4.04
C MET A 86 6.04 -17.88 4.60
N ALA A 87 6.90 -18.62 3.89
CA ALA A 87 8.29 -18.82 4.29
C ALA A 87 8.99 -17.46 4.44
N VAL A 88 9.46 -17.19 5.65
CA VAL A 88 10.34 -16.06 5.95
C VAL A 88 11.69 -16.39 5.34
N ALA A 89 12.18 -15.54 4.43
CA ALA A 89 13.51 -15.75 3.86
C ALA A 89 14.54 -15.62 4.99
N ALA A 90 15.22 -16.73 5.32
CA ALA A 90 16.35 -16.70 6.22
C ALA A 90 17.40 -15.78 5.57
N SER A 91 17.68 -14.65 6.24
CA SER A 91 18.77 -13.74 5.87
C SER A 91 20.11 -14.31 6.29
#